data_AF-A0A2V5W4C4-F1
#
_entry.id   AF-A0A2V5W4C4-F1
#
_cell.length_a   1.000
_cell.length_b   1.000
_cell.length_c   1.000
_cell.angle_alpha   90.00
_cell.angle_beta   90.00
_cell.angle_gamma   90.00
#
_symmetry.space_group_name_H-M   'P 1'
#
loop_
_entity.id
_entity.type
_entity.pdbx_description
1 polymer ?
#
loop_
_entity_poly.entity_id
_entity_poly.type
_entity_poly.pdbx_seq_one_letter_code
_entity_poly.pdbx_strand_id
1 'polypeptide(L)'
;MLALINPVALPALRIAATFFFLLYLAGGAYIFRNRHRFFDRDPNVDNDIPTVRKVRIEVVLIPWLGLTTLLVILLINLWRA
;
A
#
# COMPACT_ATOMS: atom_id res chain seq x y z
N MET A 1 -6.38 -22.50 7.64
CA MET A 1 -5.21 -22.07 8.44
C MET A 1 -5.53 -21.04 9.52
N LEU A 2 -6.54 -20.16 9.39
CA LEU A 2 -6.95 -19.24 10.47
C LEU A 2 -7.48 -19.96 11.74
N ALA A 3 -8.00 -21.18 11.61
CA ALA A 3 -8.52 -21.99 12.72
C ALA A 3 -7.47 -22.47 13.75
N LEU A 4 -6.19 -22.15 13.55
CA LEU A 4 -5.09 -22.49 14.48
C LEU A 4 -4.63 -21.29 15.33
N ILE A 5 -5.21 -20.10 15.12
CA ILE A 5 -4.85 -18.91 15.91
C ILE A 5 -5.39 -19.10 17.33
N ASN A 6 -4.53 -18.95 18.34
CA ASN A 6 -4.95 -18.94 19.73
C ASN A 6 -6.05 -17.87 19.92
N PRO A 7 -7.27 -18.25 20.36
CA PRO A 7 -8.39 -17.31 20.47
C PRO A 7 -8.09 -16.13 21.40
N VAL A 8 -7.19 -16.31 22.38
CA VAL A 8 -6.74 -15.23 23.28
C VAL A 8 -5.90 -14.18 22.54
N ALA A 9 -5.15 -14.57 21.51
CA ALA A 9 -4.29 -13.68 20.73
C ALA A 9 -5.03 -12.97 19.59
N LEU A 10 -6.21 -13.46 19.19
CA LEU A 10 -6.97 -12.96 18.05
C LEU A 10 -7.32 -11.45 18.14
N PRO A 11 -7.76 -10.90 19.29
CA PRO A 11 -8.02 -9.48 19.41
C PRO A 11 -6.77 -8.62 19.18
N ALA A 12 -5.64 -9.02 19.77
CA ALA A 12 -4.37 -8.31 19.60
C ALA A 12 -3.90 -8.34 18.14
N LEU A 13 -4.04 -9.49 17.47
CA LEU A 13 -3.69 -9.63 16.05
C LEU A 13 -4.55 -8.73 15.15
N ARG A 14 -5.86 -8.66 15.40
CA ARG A 14 -6.78 -7.78 14.67
C ARG A 14 -6.40 -6.30 14.82
N ILE A 15 -6.09 -5.87 16.04
CA ILE A 15 -5.66 -4.48 16.32
C ILE A 15 -4.33 -4.19 15.61
N ALA A 16 -3.35 -5.07 15.74
CA ALA A 16 -2.05 -4.92 15.10
C ALA A 16 -2.19 -4.85 13.58
N ALA A 17 -2.96 -5.76 12.97
CA ALA A 17 -3.21 -5.77 11.54
C ALA A 17 -3.86 -4.45 11.06
N THR A 18 -4.89 -3.96 11.75
CA THR A 18 -5.50 -2.67 11.45
C THR A 18 -4.50 -1.52 11.58
N PHE A 19 -3.69 -1.51 12.63
CA PHE A 19 -2.68 -0.47 12.86
C PHE A 19 -1.63 -0.42 11.75
N PHE A 20 -1.06 -1.57 11.37
CA PHE A 20 -0.10 -1.63 10.27
C PHE A 20 -0.71 -1.27 8.92
N PHE A 21 -1.98 -1.64 8.70
CA PHE A 21 -2.71 -1.23 7.50
C PHE A 21 -2.87 0.30 7.44
N LEU A 22 -3.16 0.96 8.56
CA LEU A 22 -3.22 2.43 8.62
C LEU A 22 -1.86 3.08 8.34
N LEU A 23 -0.77 2.53 8.87
CA LEU A 23 0.59 3.02 8.55
C LEU A 23 0.91 2.87 7.06
N TYR A 24 0.54 1.74 6.45
CA TYR A 24 0.69 1.51 5.02
C TYR A 24 -0.10 2.55 4.20
N LEU A 25 -1.35 2.84 4.56
CA LEU A 25 -2.15 3.88 3.92
C LEU A 25 -1.54 5.28 4.11
N ALA A 26 -1.06 5.59 5.31
CA ALA A 26 -0.38 6.86 5.59
C ALA A 26 0.88 7.03 4.74
N GLY A 27 1.67 5.96 4.56
CA GLY A 27 2.82 5.94 3.66
C GLY A 27 2.43 6.20 2.21
N GLY A 28 1.38 5.53 1.72
CA GLY A 28 0.82 5.78 0.39
C GLY A 28 0.34 7.22 0.20
N ALA A 29 -0.39 7.75 1.18
CA ALA A 29 -0.87 9.13 1.19
C ALA A 29 0.29 10.15 1.21
N TYR A 30 1.35 9.87 1.97
CA TYR A 30 2.56 10.70 1.99
C TYR A 30 3.24 10.73 0.62
N ILE A 31 3.44 9.56 -0.01
CA ILE A 31 4.04 9.47 -1.35
C ILE A 31 3.17 10.22 -2.36
N PHE A 32 1.85 10.04 -2.32
CA PHE A 32 0.92 10.72 -3.22
C PHE A 32 0.92 12.24 -3.02
N ARG A 33 0.99 12.72 -1.77
CA ARG A 33 1.07 14.16 -1.47
C ARG A 33 2.38 14.78 -1.95
N ASN A 34 3.47 14.03 -1.83
CA ASN A 34 4.81 14.45 -2.27
C ASN A 34 5.14 13.96 -3.70
N ARG A 35 4.12 13.59 -4.50
CA ARG A 35 4.31 12.97 -5.82
C ARG A 35 5.16 13.81 -6.78
N HIS A 36 5.08 15.13 -6.70
CA HIS A 36 5.89 16.04 -7.50
C HIS A 36 7.38 15.78 -7.24
N ARG A 37 7.81 15.66 -5.98
CA ARG A 37 9.19 15.35 -5.62
C ARG A 37 9.70 14.00 -6.14
N PHE A 38 8.82 13.00 -6.26
CA PHE A 38 9.20 11.63 -6.63
C PHE A 38 9.04 11.31 -8.11
N PHE A 39 8.11 11.99 -8.80
CA PHE A 39 7.70 11.66 -10.16
C PHE A 39 7.83 12.83 -11.15
N ASP A 40 8.34 13.98 -10.73
CA ASP A 40 8.71 15.06 -11.64
C ASP A 40 9.96 14.72 -12.47
N ARG A 41 10.32 15.65 -13.36
CA ARG A 41 11.47 15.55 -14.25
C ARG A 41 12.76 15.35 -13.46
N ASP A 42 13.48 14.30 -13.78
CA ASP A 42 14.86 14.09 -13.39
C ASP A 42 15.79 14.61 -14.50
N PRO A 43 16.60 15.64 -14.23
CA PRO A 43 17.55 16.16 -15.22
C PRO A 43 18.68 15.18 -15.55
N ASN A 44 18.89 14.13 -14.76
CA ASN A 44 19.95 13.14 -14.96
C ASN A 44 19.51 11.97 -15.87
N VAL A 45 18.30 12.02 -16.42
CA VAL A 45 17.75 10.97 -17.28
C VAL A 45 17.45 11.54 -18.67
N ASP A 46 18.21 11.10 -19.67
CA ASP A 46 18.17 11.65 -21.04
C ASP A 46 16.80 11.54 -21.71
N ASN A 47 16.03 10.49 -21.40
CA ASN A 47 14.72 10.23 -22.01
C ASN A 47 13.55 10.47 -21.06
N ASP A 48 13.68 11.44 -20.14
CA ASP A 48 12.60 11.80 -19.22
C ASP A 48 11.52 12.68 -19.90
N ILE A 49 10.76 12.04 -20.77
CA ILE A 49 9.61 12.61 -21.48
C ILE A 49 8.30 12.39 -20.70
N PRO A 50 7.27 13.22 -20.89
CA PRO A 50 6.01 13.12 -20.14
C PRO A 50 5.36 11.72 -20.16
N THR A 51 5.47 11.00 -21.27
CA THR A 51 4.95 9.63 -21.40
C THR A 51 5.62 8.66 -20.44
N VAL A 52 6.95 8.74 -20.28
CA VAL A 52 7.73 7.87 -19.38
C VAL A 52 7.39 8.18 -17.92
N ARG A 53 7.15 9.45 -17.57
CA ARG A 53 6.73 9.85 -16.21
C ARG A 53 5.37 9.28 -15.84
N LYS A 54 4.42 9.32 -16.78
CA LYS A 54 3.09 8.70 -16.59
C LYS A 54 3.23 7.20 -16.32
N VAL A 55 4.02 6.49 -17.12
CA VAL A 55 4.28 5.06 -16.92
C VAL A 55 4.93 4.79 -15.56
N ARG A 56 5.90 5.61 -15.13
CA ARG A 56 6.53 5.47 -13.81
C ARG A 56 5.50 5.56 -12.67
N ILE A 57 4.56 6.49 -12.77
CA ILE A 57 3.47 6.65 -11.80
C ILE A 57 2.57 5.41 -11.81
N GLU A 58 2.19 4.92 -13.00
CA GLU A 58 1.34 3.72 -13.15
C GLU A 58 1.99 2.45 -12.59
N VAL A 59 3.29 2.26 -12.84
CA VAL A 59 4.06 1.12 -12.34
C VAL A 59 4.09 1.06 -10.81
N VAL A 60 3.96 2.20 -10.12
CA VAL A 60 3.87 2.25 -8.65
C VAL A 60 2.41 2.14 -8.19
N LEU A 61 1.48 2.86 -8.84
CA LEU A 61 0.07 2.89 -8.45
C LEU A 61 -0.62 1.54 -8.63
N ILE A 62 -0.38 0.82 -9.72
CA ILE A 62 -1.07 -0.43 -10.02
C ILE A 62 -0.76 -1.51 -8.95
N PRO A 63 0.52 -1.81 -8.62
CA PRO A 63 0.83 -2.74 -7.54
C PRO A 63 0.34 -2.25 -6.18
N TRP A 64 0.42 -0.95 -5.90
CA TRP A 64 -0.07 -0.38 -4.64
C TRP A 64 -1.57 -0.59 -4.47
N LEU A 65 -2.37 -0.36 -5.52
CA LEU A 65 -3.81 -0.61 -5.51
C LEU A 65 -4.14 -2.11 -5.36
N GLY A 66 -3.42 -2.97 -6.07
CA GLY A 66 -3.56 -4.42 -5.94
C GLY A 66 -3.27 -4.93 -4.52
N LEU A 67 -2.15 -4.50 -3.94
CA LEU A 67 -1.77 -4.82 -2.57
C LEU A 67 -2.77 -4.25 -1.56
N THR A 68 -3.21 -3.01 -1.72
CA THR A 68 -4.23 -2.40 -0.86
C THR A 68 -5.51 -3.23 -0.86
N THR A 69 -5.97 -3.65 -2.04
CA THR A 69 -7.18 -4.46 -2.19
C THR A 69 -7.04 -5.80 -1.48
N LEU A 70 -5.92 -6.50 -1.68
CA LEU A 70 -5.63 -7.77 -1.01
C LEU A 70 -5.60 -7.60 0.52
N LEU A 71 -4.92 -6.56 1.02
CA LEU A 71 -4.82 -6.29 2.46
C LEU A 71 -6.19 -6.00 3.07
N VAL A 72 -7.06 -5.25 2.39
CA VAL A 72 -8.44 -4.99 2.84
C VAL A 72 -9.24 -6.30 2.93
N ILE A 73 -9.16 -7.16 1.91
CA ILE A 73 -9.85 -8.47 1.92
C ILE A 73 -9.36 -9.33 3.09
N LEU A 74 -8.04 -9.39 3.30
CA LEU A 74 -7.45 -10.13 4.42
C LEU A 74 -7.88 -9.56 5.77
N LEU A 75 -7.92 -8.24 5.92
CA LEU A 75 -8.36 -7.58 7.14
C LEU A 75 -9.83 -7.88 7.43
N ILE A 76 -10.71 -7.79 6.43
CA ILE A 76 -12.13 -8.15 6.56
C ILE A 76 -12.27 -9.62 6.99
N ASN A 77 -11.54 -10.54 6.35
CA ASN A 77 -11.58 -11.96 6.72
C ASN A 77 -11.06 -12.20 8.14
N LEU A 78 -10.03 -11.49 8.58
CA LEU A 78 -9.48 -11.58 9.93
C LEU A 78 -10.46 -11.08 11.01
N TRP A 79 -11.27 -10.06 10.69
CA TRP A 79 -12.29 -9.55 11.60
C TRP A 79 -13.56 -10.42 11.63
N ARG A 80 -13.82 -11.20 10.57
CA ARG A 80 -14.94 -12.14 10.47
C ARG A 80 -14.66 -13.52 11.07
N ALA A 81 -13.40 -13.97 11.02
CA ALA A 81 -12.94 -15.23 11.58
C ALA A 81 -12.89 -15.17 13.10
#